data_AF-A0A848YDS5-F1
#
_entry.id   AF-A0A848YDS5-F1
#
_cell.length_a   1.000
_cell.length_b   1.000
_cell.length_c   1.000
_cell.angle_alpha   90.00
_cell.angle_beta   90.00
_cell.angle_gamma   90.00
#
_symmetry.space_group_name_H-M   'P 1'
#
loop_
_entity.id
_entity.type
_entity.pdbx_description
1 polymer ?
#
loop_
_entity_poly.entity_id
_entity_poly.type
_entity_poly.pdbx_seq_one_letter_code
_entity_poly.pdbx_strand_id
1 'polypeptide(L)'
;MVYDFIIAGAGSAGCAIANRLSANGRHKVLLLEAGGRDNNPWIHVPVGYFKTLHNPNTDWSYVTQPDPGLNGRSIDWPRGKTLGGSSSINGLLYIRGQHEDYNHWRQLGNVGWSFDDVLPYFKRSENQERGGDEYHGGDGPLSVTNIRAKRDVCEALIDAAGELGIPRSEDFNGAEQEGAGYFQLTARNGLRCSSAKAYLTPAKGRSNLQISTKSHVERLLFDEADARKVIGIAYQKNGKTVEAKLNPGGEVILSAGAIGSPQILQVSGIGPGELLQGLGIPVRHEVPGVGQNLQD
;
A
#
# COMPACT_ATOMS: atom_id res chain seq x y z
N MET A 1 -14.64 20.39 -8.03
CA MET A 1 -15.55 19.66 -7.10
C MET A 1 -14.94 19.66 -5.71
N VAL A 2 -15.76 19.69 -4.66
CA VAL A 2 -15.32 19.71 -3.26
C VAL A 2 -15.55 18.38 -2.55
N TYR A 3 -14.64 18.01 -1.64
CA TYR A 3 -14.59 16.74 -0.89
C TYR A 3 -14.07 16.96 0.53
N ASP A 4 -14.44 16.10 1.47
CA ASP A 4 -13.87 16.12 2.83
C ASP A 4 -12.51 15.42 2.86
N PHE A 5 -12.34 14.36 2.06
CA PHE A 5 -11.08 13.65 1.93
C PHE A 5 -10.73 13.41 0.46
N ILE A 6 -9.50 13.72 0.09
CA ILE A 6 -8.94 13.37 -1.22
C ILE A 6 -7.73 12.46 -1.00
N ILE A 7 -7.82 11.23 -1.50
CA ILE A 7 -6.79 10.21 -1.34
C ILE A 7 -6.05 10.03 -2.66
N ALA A 8 -4.73 10.24 -2.65
CA ALA A 8 -3.87 10.08 -3.81
C ALA A 8 -3.29 8.65 -3.84
N GLY A 9 -3.86 7.79 -4.67
CA GLY A 9 -3.44 6.40 -4.87
C GLY A 9 -4.46 5.40 -4.29
N ALA A 10 -5.01 4.54 -5.15
CA ALA A 10 -5.86 3.42 -4.75
C ALA A 10 -5.04 2.15 -4.52
N GLY A 11 -3.87 2.29 -3.89
CA GLY A 11 -3.01 1.18 -3.48
C GLY A 11 -3.51 0.45 -2.25
N SER A 12 -2.64 -0.34 -1.62
CA SER A 12 -2.99 -1.16 -0.45
C SER A 12 -3.60 -0.33 0.69
N ALA A 13 -2.91 0.73 1.12
CA ALA A 13 -3.39 1.62 2.17
C ALA A 13 -4.57 2.49 1.71
N GLY A 14 -4.48 3.09 0.52
CA GLY A 14 -5.51 4.00 0.01
C GLY A 14 -6.89 3.34 -0.13
N CYS A 15 -6.93 2.06 -0.52
CA CYS A 15 -8.17 1.29 -0.55
C CYS A 15 -8.81 1.17 0.85
N ALA A 16 -8.01 0.83 1.86
CA ALA A 16 -8.48 0.68 3.24
C ALA A 16 -8.98 2.02 3.81
N ILE A 17 -8.19 3.09 3.62
CA ILE A 17 -8.52 4.45 4.07
C ILE A 17 -9.83 4.92 3.44
N ALA A 18 -9.99 4.77 2.11
CA ALA A 18 -11.21 5.16 1.41
C ALA A 18 -12.45 4.40 1.91
N ASN A 19 -12.31 3.09 2.17
CA ASN A 19 -13.39 2.30 2.75
C ASN A 19 -13.77 2.80 4.16
N ARG A 20 -12.79 3.07 5.02
CA ARG A 20 -13.06 3.48 6.41
C ARG A 20 -13.65 4.88 6.50
N LEU A 21 -13.07 5.86 5.80
CA LEU A 21 -13.55 7.26 5.82
C LEU A 21 -14.96 7.40 5.24
N SER A 22 -15.30 6.60 4.22
CA SER A 22 -16.64 6.64 3.63
C SER A 22 -17.70 5.83 4.40
N ALA A 23 -17.32 5.02 5.40
CA ALA A 23 -18.20 4.01 5.99
C ALA A 23 -19.45 4.59 6.67
N ASN A 24 -19.35 5.78 7.26
CA ASN A 24 -20.46 6.42 7.97
C ASN A 24 -21.41 7.23 7.07
N GLY A 25 -21.13 7.33 5.76
CA GLY A 25 -21.94 8.09 4.81
C GLY A 25 -21.81 9.63 4.89
N ARG A 26 -21.22 10.17 5.96
CA ARG A 26 -21.15 11.61 6.23
C ARG A 26 -20.05 12.31 5.42
N HIS A 27 -18.92 11.64 5.22
CA HIS A 27 -17.76 12.23 4.57
C HIS A 27 -17.75 11.93 3.07
N LYS A 28 -17.60 12.97 2.25
CA LYS A 28 -17.43 12.85 0.81
C LYS A 28 -15.96 12.58 0.48
N VAL A 29 -15.68 11.40 -0.06
CA VAL A 29 -14.33 10.89 -0.30
C VAL A 29 -14.06 10.77 -1.80
N LEU A 30 -12.95 11.34 -2.25
CA LEU A 30 -12.39 11.11 -3.59
C LEU A 30 -11.16 10.21 -3.49
N LEU A 31 -11.18 9.08 -4.18
CA LEU A 31 -10.03 8.19 -4.33
C LEU A 31 -9.50 8.28 -5.77
N LEU A 32 -8.29 8.78 -5.94
CA LEU A 32 -7.62 8.94 -7.24
C LEU A 32 -6.66 7.76 -7.48
N GLU A 33 -6.72 7.17 -8.67
CA GLU A 33 -5.80 6.11 -9.09
C GLU A 33 -5.26 6.39 -10.50
N ALA A 34 -3.95 6.41 -10.66
CA ALA A 34 -3.29 6.63 -11.95
C ALA A 34 -3.59 5.48 -12.93
N GLY A 35 -3.65 4.25 -12.41
CA GLY A 35 -3.94 3.04 -13.16
C GLY A 35 -5.41 2.85 -13.56
N GLY A 36 -5.63 1.75 -14.28
CA GLY A 36 -6.97 1.30 -14.67
C GLY A 36 -7.73 0.58 -13.56
N ARG A 37 -8.88 0.02 -13.93
CA ARG A 37 -9.58 -0.98 -13.10
C ARG A 37 -8.73 -2.26 -13.01
N ASP A 38 -9.01 -3.08 -12.01
CA ASP A 38 -8.35 -4.37 -11.78
C ASP A 38 -9.00 -5.50 -12.59
N ASN A 39 -9.31 -5.25 -13.86
CA ASN A 39 -10.08 -6.15 -14.74
C ASN A 39 -9.23 -7.14 -15.56
N ASN A 40 -7.89 -7.06 -15.48
CA ASN A 40 -7.02 -8.07 -16.07
C ASN A 40 -7.18 -9.40 -15.29
N PRO A 41 -7.58 -10.52 -15.92
CA PRO A 41 -7.81 -11.78 -15.22
C PRO A 41 -6.56 -12.31 -14.50
N TRP A 42 -5.36 -11.99 -15.00
CA TRP A 42 -4.10 -12.38 -14.37
C TRP A 42 -3.87 -11.72 -13.00
N ILE A 43 -4.55 -10.62 -12.70
CA ILE A 43 -4.55 -10.04 -11.34
C ILE A 43 -5.21 -11.01 -10.36
N HIS A 44 -6.26 -11.72 -10.75
CA HIS A 44 -7.06 -12.53 -9.81
C HIS A 44 -6.52 -13.94 -9.61
N VAL A 45 -5.81 -14.49 -10.58
CA VAL A 45 -5.16 -15.79 -10.47
C VAL A 45 -3.87 -15.63 -9.67
N PRO A 46 -3.65 -16.35 -8.55
CA PRO A 46 -2.48 -16.15 -7.69
C PRO A 46 -1.14 -16.22 -8.42
N VAL A 47 -0.92 -17.26 -9.23
CA VAL A 47 0.31 -17.38 -10.03
C VAL A 47 0.42 -16.29 -11.10
N GLY A 48 -0.67 -15.62 -11.48
CA GLY A 48 -0.70 -14.63 -12.56
C GLY A 48 0.19 -13.40 -12.35
N TYR A 49 0.82 -13.23 -11.19
CA TYR A 49 1.75 -12.12 -10.94
C TYR A 49 2.86 -12.03 -12.00
N PHE A 50 3.37 -13.15 -12.53
CA PHE A 50 4.39 -13.14 -13.60
C PHE A 50 3.90 -12.51 -14.92
N LYS A 51 2.58 -12.42 -15.15
CA LYS A 51 1.99 -11.71 -16.30
C LYS A 51 1.68 -10.24 -16.02
N THR A 52 1.62 -9.85 -14.74
CA THR A 52 1.31 -8.47 -14.34
C THR A 52 2.54 -7.64 -14.03
N LEU A 53 3.64 -8.28 -13.61
CA LEU A 53 4.95 -7.64 -13.50
C LEU A 53 5.47 -7.25 -14.90
N HIS A 54 6.09 -6.08 -15.00
CA HIS A 54 6.59 -5.46 -16.23
C HIS A 54 5.52 -5.15 -17.28
N ASN A 55 4.24 -5.39 -16.99
CA ASN A 55 3.15 -5.05 -17.87
C ASN A 55 2.72 -3.59 -17.61
N PRO A 56 2.96 -2.65 -18.55
CA PRO A 56 2.71 -1.23 -18.32
C PRO A 56 1.24 -0.87 -18.08
N ASN A 57 0.31 -1.81 -18.29
CA ASN A 57 -1.11 -1.63 -17.96
C ASN A 57 -1.43 -1.89 -16.48
N THR A 58 -0.59 -2.63 -15.77
CA THR A 58 -0.78 -3.01 -14.36
C THR A 58 0.41 -2.65 -13.47
N ASP A 59 1.52 -2.25 -14.06
CA ASP A 59 2.79 -1.91 -13.43
C ASP A 59 3.22 -0.49 -13.85
N TRP A 60 3.88 0.21 -12.94
CA TRP A 60 4.62 1.42 -13.25
C TRP A 60 5.89 1.12 -14.06
N SER A 61 6.42 -0.11 -13.95
CA SER A 61 7.63 -0.58 -14.62
C SER A 61 8.82 0.35 -14.36
N TYR A 62 9.00 0.76 -13.10
CA TYR A 62 10.17 1.53 -12.72
C TYR A 62 11.43 0.69 -12.88
N VAL A 63 12.54 1.39 -13.07
CA VAL A 63 13.87 0.83 -13.23
C VAL A 63 14.81 1.67 -12.38
N THR A 64 15.63 1.04 -11.54
CA THR A 64 16.58 1.77 -10.70
C THR A 64 17.67 2.42 -11.54
N GLN A 65 18.35 3.44 -11.02
CA GLN A 65 19.60 3.86 -11.63
C GLN A 65 20.65 2.73 -11.50
N PRO A 66 21.66 2.66 -12.39
CA PRO A 66 22.79 1.74 -12.23
C PRO A 66 23.50 1.95 -10.90
N ASP A 67 23.77 0.86 -10.18
CA ASP A 67 24.38 0.91 -8.85
C ASP A 67 25.78 0.25 -8.85
N PRO A 68 26.84 0.95 -8.40
CA PRO A 68 28.18 0.37 -8.30
C PRO A 68 28.28 -0.85 -7.37
N GLY A 69 27.52 -0.87 -6.27
CA GLY A 69 27.39 -2.01 -5.36
C GLY A 69 26.69 -3.22 -5.99
N LEU A 70 26.01 -3.02 -7.13
CA LEU A 70 25.44 -4.10 -7.95
C LEU A 70 26.24 -4.37 -9.23
N ASN A 71 27.53 -4.00 -9.28
CA ASN A 71 28.40 -4.08 -10.45
C ASN A 71 27.85 -3.32 -11.66
N GLY A 72 27.29 -2.13 -11.43
CA GLY A 72 26.76 -1.26 -12.48
C GLY A 72 25.43 -1.73 -13.07
N ARG A 73 24.77 -2.71 -12.44
CA ARG A 73 23.44 -3.17 -12.88
C ARG A 73 22.36 -2.19 -12.45
N SER A 74 21.33 -2.15 -13.28
CA SER A 74 20.04 -1.54 -13.00
C SER A 74 19.01 -2.66 -12.82
N ILE A 75 18.06 -2.47 -11.90
CA ILE A 75 17.10 -3.49 -11.48
C ILE A 75 15.69 -3.02 -11.82
N ASP A 76 14.88 -3.94 -12.35
CA ASP A 76 13.45 -3.71 -12.52
C ASP A 76 12.77 -3.60 -11.15
N TRP A 77 11.98 -2.54 -10.96
CA TRP A 77 11.37 -2.24 -9.68
C TRP A 77 9.85 -2.10 -9.79
N PRO A 78 9.14 -3.24 -9.91
CA PRO A 78 7.71 -3.24 -10.19
C PRO A 78 6.90 -2.60 -9.06
N ARG A 79 5.93 -1.77 -9.43
CA ARG A 79 4.97 -1.14 -8.52
C ARG A 79 3.60 -1.13 -9.18
N GLY A 80 2.57 -1.59 -8.47
CA GLY A 80 1.25 -1.76 -9.08
C GLY A 80 0.61 -0.43 -9.49
N LYS A 81 0.12 -0.37 -10.73
CA LYS A 81 -0.56 0.76 -11.36
C LYS A 81 -1.96 0.35 -11.83
N THR A 82 -2.81 0.04 -10.86
CA THR A 82 -4.21 -0.38 -11.03
C THR A 82 -4.92 -0.27 -9.68
N LEU A 83 -6.25 -0.40 -9.64
CA LEU A 83 -6.96 -0.50 -8.36
C LEU A 83 -6.38 -1.63 -7.50
N GLY A 84 -6.09 -1.32 -6.23
CA GLY A 84 -5.39 -2.19 -5.28
C GLY A 84 -3.86 -2.01 -5.30
N GLY A 85 -3.31 -1.29 -6.28
CA GLY A 85 -1.89 -1.02 -6.44
C GLY A 85 -1.06 -2.30 -6.40
N SER A 86 0.05 -2.28 -5.66
CA SER A 86 0.94 -3.45 -5.55
C SER A 86 0.27 -4.69 -4.94
N SER A 87 -0.79 -4.56 -4.13
CA SER A 87 -1.53 -5.75 -3.65
C SER A 87 -2.23 -6.54 -4.77
N SER A 88 -2.45 -5.91 -5.92
CA SER A 88 -3.02 -6.56 -7.11
C SER A 88 -1.97 -7.29 -7.97
N ILE A 89 -0.67 -7.11 -7.69
CA ILE A 89 0.42 -7.72 -8.48
C ILE A 89 1.49 -8.44 -7.63
N ASN A 90 1.36 -8.47 -6.30
CA ASN A 90 2.32 -9.10 -5.39
C ASN A 90 2.25 -10.64 -5.38
N GLY A 91 3.14 -11.29 -4.62
CA GLY A 91 3.18 -12.74 -4.41
C GLY A 91 2.13 -13.31 -3.44
N LEU A 92 1.18 -12.51 -2.96
CA LEU A 92 0.10 -12.87 -2.02
C LEU A 92 0.52 -13.26 -0.59
N LEU A 93 1.82 -13.45 -0.32
CA LEU A 93 2.34 -13.80 1.01
C LEU A 93 1.75 -12.87 2.09
N TYR A 94 1.23 -13.48 3.15
CA TYR A 94 0.69 -12.78 4.32
C TYR A 94 1.58 -13.06 5.53
N ILE A 95 2.47 -12.11 5.81
CA ILE A 95 3.39 -12.11 6.94
C ILE A 95 3.40 -10.68 7.51
N ARG A 96 3.42 -10.57 8.83
CA ARG A 96 3.56 -9.32 9.60
C ARG A 96 5.03 -9.11 9.98
N GLY A 97 5.37 -7.90 10.38
CA GLY A 97 6.66 -7.65 11.02
C GLY A 97 6.75 -8.34 12.38
N GLN A 98 7.97 -8.49 12.89
CA GLN A 98 8.21 -8.94 14.25
C GLN A 98 7.72 -7.89 15.25
N HIS A 99 7.50 -8.29 16.50
CA HIS A 99 7.03 -7.35 17.53
C HIS A 99 8.03 -6.20 17.72
N GLU A 100 9.33 -6.52 17.61
CA GLU A 100 10.47 -5.63 17.69
C GLU A 100 10.44 -4.53 16.64
N ASP A 101 9.94 -4.80 15.42
CA ASP A 101 9.87 -3.81 14.34
C ASP A 101 9.01 -2.61 14.77
N TYR A 102 7.82 -2.89 15.31
CA TYR A 102 6.86 -1.89 15.77
C TYR A 102 7.30 -1.25 17.10
N ASN A 103 7.82 -2.06 18.03
CA ASN A 103 8.35 -1.56 19.28
C ASN A 103 9.53 -0.60 19.03
N HIS A 104 10.37 -0.87 18.04
CA HIS A 104 11.42 0.02 17.61
C HIS A 104 10.86 1.33 17.03
N TRP A 105 9.81 1.29 16.20
CA TRP A 105 9.15 2.52 15.73
C TRP A 105 8.65 3.40 16.87
N ARG A 106 8.06 2.80 17.91
CA ARG A 106 7.67 3.53 19.13
C ARG A 106 8.89 4.13 19.84
N GLN A 107 9.99 3.38 19.98
CA GLN A 107 11.22 3.87 20.60
C GLN A 107 11.86 5.04 19.83
N LEU A 108 11.68 5.10 18.51
CA LEU A 108 12.07 6.24 17.68
C LEU A 108 11.17 7.48 17.86
N GLY A 109 10.18 7.43 18.76
CA GLY A 109 9.31 8.56 19.11
C GLY A 109 7.90 8.49 18.52
N ASN A 110 7.56 7.43 17.78
CA ASN A 110 6.23 7.24 17.20
C ASN A 110 5.27 6.62 18.23
N VAL A 111 4.83 7.42 19.21
CA VAL A 111 3.89 6.96 20.24
C VAL A 111 2.61 6.39 19.59
N GLY A 112 2.15 5.24 20.08
CA GLY A 112 0.98 4.54 19.53
C GLY A 112 1.30 3.59 18.36
N TRP A 113 2.58 3.28 18.13
CA TRP A 113 3.04 2.34 17.09
C TRP A 113 3.81 1.13 17.63
N SER A 114 3.66 0.79 18.92
CA SER A 114 4.16 -0.50 19.42
C SER A 114 3.40 -1.68 18.80
N PHE A 115 3.93 -2.90 18.95
CA PHE A 115 3.21 -4.09 18.48
C PHE A 115 1.80 -4.18 19.09
N ASP A 116 1.69 -3.94 20.39
CA ASP A 116 0.41 -3.97 21.11
C ASP A 116 -0.57 -2.90 20.59
N ASP A 117 -0.07 -1.74 20.18
CA ASP A 117 -0.91 -0.68 19.61
C ASP A 117 -1.44 -1.05 18.22
N VAL A 118 -0.64 -1.75 17.40
CA VAL A 118 -1.01 -2.09 16.01
C VAL A 118 -1.72 -3.44 15.88
N LEU A 119 -1.56 -4.36 16.84
CA LEU A 119 -2.19 -5.68 16.82
C LEU A 119 -3.72 -5.62 16.63
N PRO A 120 -4.48 -4.73 17.33
CA PRO A 120 -5.91 -4.57 17.08
C PRO A 120 -6.25 -4.22 15.62
N TYR A 121 -5.37 -3.49 14.92
CA TYR A 121 -5.56 -3.13 13.52
C TYR A 121 -5.22 -4.28 12.57
N PHE A 122 -4.20 -5.09 12.90
CA PHE A 122 -3.95 -6.33 12.16
C PHE A 122 -5.14 -7.26 12.23
N LYS A 123 -5.66 -7.52 13.44
CA LYS A 123 -6.87 -8.33 13.65
C LYS A 123 -8.07 -7.73 12.92
N ARG A 124 -8.29 -6.42 13.01
CA ARG A 124 -9.41 -5.75 12.32
C ARG A 124 -9.33 -5.85 10.78
N SER A 125 -8.14 -6.00 10.23
CA SER A 125 -7.93 -6.12 8.78
C SER A 125 -8.18 -7.54 8.27
N GLU A 126 -7.95 -8.53 9.11
CA GLU A 126 -7.82 -9.95 8.76
C GLU A 126 -9.13 -10.72 8.93
N ASN A 127 -9.43 -11.57 7.94
CA ASN A 127 -10.41 -12.64 8.02
C ASN A 127 -9.67 -13.96 7.81
N GLN A 128 -9.16 -14.47 8.92
CA GLN A 128 -8.36 -15.67 9.06
C GLN A 128 -9.22 -16.92 8.83
N GLU A 129 -8.80 -17.83 7.95
CA GLU A 129 -9.56 -19.05 7.66
C GLU A 129 -9.72 -19.97 8.87
N ARG A 130 -8.79 -19.90 9.82
CA ARG A 130 -8.77 -20.71 11.05
C ARG A 130 -9.65 -20.12 12.16
N GLY A 131 -10.23 -18.93 11.95
CA GLY A 131 -10.93 -18.15 12.97
C GLY A 131 -10.02 -17.13 13.65
N GLY A 132 -10.63 -16.25 14.45
CA GLY A 132 -9.91 -15.26 15.25
C GLY A 132 -9.51 -15.80 16.62
N ASP A 133 -8.38 -15.32 17.14
CA ASP A 133 -7.82 -15.68 18.44
C ASP A 133 -7.12 -14.46 19.08
N GLU A 134 -6.12 -14.68 19.94
CA GLU A 134 -5.31 -13.63 20.54
C GLU A 134 -4.58 -12.76 19.50
N TYR A 135 -4.04 -13.37 18.44
CA TYR A 135 -3.21 -12.72 17.43
C TYR A 135 -3.94 -12.47 16.11
N HIS A 136 -5.03 -13.19 15.85
CA HIS A 136 -5.74 -13.17 14.58
C HIS A 136 -7.14 -12.58 14.62
N GLY A 137 -7.55 -11.97 13.52
CA GLY A 137 -8.92 -11.54 13.26
C GLY A 137 -9.70 -12.51 12.41
N GLY A 138 -11.00 -12.66 12.69
CA GLY A 138 -11.90 -13.56 11.95
C GLY A 138 -12.87 -12.87 11.00
N ASP A 139 -13.02 -11.54 11.06
CA ASP A 139 -14.15 -10.82 10.43
C ASP A 139 -13.71 -9.67 9.52
N GLY A 140 -12.40 -9.52 9.31
CA GLY A 140 -11.83 -8.46 8.51
C GLY A 140 -12.13 -8.58 7.01
N PRO A 141 -11.91 -7.51 6.25
CA PRO A 141 -12.14 -7.53 4.80
C PRO A 141 -11.10 -8.36 4.02
N LEU A 142 -9.87 -8.51 4.54
CA LEU A 142 -8.78 -9.20 3.85
C LEU A 142 -8.80 -10.68 4.21
N SER A 143 -9.11 -11.54 3.24
CA SER A 143 -9.13 -12.99 3.48
C SER A 143 -7.73 -13.57 3.49
N VAL A 144 -7.42 -14.33 4.53
CA VAL A 144 -6.14 -14.99 4.74
C VAL A 144 -6.37 -16.49 4.83
N THR A 145 -5.69 -17.25 3.97
CA THR A 145 -5.94 -18.69 3.80
C THR A 145 -4.64 -19.48 3.74
N ASN A 146 -4.66 -20.71 4.24
CA ASN A 146 -3.55 -21.65 4.15
C ASN A 146 -3.25 -22.02 2.69
N ILE A 147 -1.98 -22.32 2.39
CA ILE A 147 -1.63 -22.93 1.11
C ILE A 147 -2.25 -24.32 1.04
N ARG A 148 -3.03 -24.56 -0.03
CA ARG A 148 -3.67 -25.86 -0.27
C ARG A 148 -2.73 -26.88 -0.91
N ALA A 149 -1.81 -26.43 -1.76
CA ALA A 149 -0.86 -27.28 -2.46
C ALA A 149 0.38 -27.51 -1.59
N LYS A 150 0.51 -28.70 -1.02
CA LYS A 150 1.74 -29.16 -0.36
C LYS A 150 2.57 -29.99 -1.34
N ARG A 151 3.89 -29.93 -1.22
CA ARG A 151 4.83 -30.69 -2.06
C ARG A 151 5.87 -31.34 -1.18
N ASP A 152 6.25 -32.57 -1.51
CA ASP A 152 7.22 -33.36 -0.72
C ASP A 152 8.55 -32.64 -0.53
N VAL A 153 9.01 -31.89 -1.55
CA VAL A 153 10.22 -31.07 -1.47
C VAL A 153 10.12 -29.95 -0.42
N CYS A 154 8.92 -29.39 -0.20
CA CYS A 154 8.71 -28.38 0.82
C CYS A 154 8.72 -28.99 2.22
N GLU A 155 8.10 -30.16 2.41
CA GLU A 155 8.16 -30.88 3.70
C GLU A 155 9.60 -31.30 4.02
N ALA A 156 10.31 -31.88 3.06
CA ALA A 156 11.71 -32.27 3.23
C ALA A 156 12.61 -31.08 3.61
N LEU A 157 12.35 -29.89 3.07
CA LEU A 157 13.07 -28.67 3.45
C LEU A 157 12.76 -28.23 4.90
N ILE A 158 11.49 -28.30 5.31
CA ILE A 158 11.07 -27.95 6.68
C ILE A 158 11.67 -28.94 7.68
N ASP A 159 11.65 -30.23 7.36
CA ASP A 159 12.22 -31.28 8.23
C ASP A 159 13.75 -31.12 8.35
N ALA A 160 14.45 -30.83 7.26
CA ALA A 160 15.88 -30.54 7.27
C ALA A 160 16.23 -29.29 8.09
N ALA A 161 15.36 -28.27 8.12
CA ALA A 161 15.55 -27.12 9.00
C ALA A 161 15.46 -27.54 10.49
N GLY A 162 14.55 -28.46 10.81
CA GLY A 162 14.44 -29.09 12.13
C GLY A 162 15.71 -29.82 12.57
N GLU A 163 16.37 -30.53 11.66
CA GLU A 163 17.67 -31.19 11.92
C GLU A 163 18.78 -30.20 12.29
N LEU A 164 18.66 -28.94 11.84
CA LEU A 164 19.57 -27.84 12.18
C LEU A 164 19.14 -27.05 13.43
N GLY A 165 18.06 -27.48 14.11
CA GLY A 165 17.54 -26.82 15.30
C GLY A 165 16.58 -25.66 15.02
N ILE A 166 16.17 -25.44 13.76
CA ILE A 166 15.15 -24.43 13.42
C ILE A 166 13.77 -25.08 13.63
N PRO A 167 12.94 -24.57 14.55
CA PRO A 167 11.67 -25.22 14.88
C PRO A 167 10.72 -25.18 13.68
N ARG A 168 9.82 -26.16 13.61
CA ARG A 168 8.69 -26.09 12.68
C ARG A 168 7.69 -25.06 13.17
N SER A 169 7.30 -24.13 12.31
CA SER A 169 6.26 -23.14 12.59
C SER A 169 5.00 -23.42 11.76
N GLU A 170 3.84 -23.35 12.41
CA GLU A 170 2.53 -23.49 11.76
C GLU A 170 1.80 -22.15 11.63
N ASP A 171 2.42 -21.08 12.13
CA ASP A 171 1.90 -19.72 12.13
C ASP A 171 3.02 -18.69 12.37
N PHE A 172 3.34 -17.91 11.34
CA PHE A 172 4.35 -16.85 11.41
C PHE A 172 3.81 -15.52 11.97
N ASN A 173 2.51 -15.44 12.26
CA ASN A 173 1.85 -14.22 12.71
C ASN A 173 1.23 -14.38 14.12
N GLY A 174 1.54 -15.49 14.79
CA GLY A 174 1.13 -15.81 16.15
C GLY A 174 2.11 -15.28 17.20
N ALA A 175 2.20 -15.98 18.34
CA ALA A 175 3.04 -15.57 19.46
C ALA A 175 4.54 -15.54 19.14
N GLU A 176 5.01 -16.51 18.35
CA GLU A 176 6.41 -16.67 17.97
C GLU A 176 6.51 -16.82 16.46
N GLN A 177 7.39 -16.04 15.83
CA GLN A 177 7.59 -16.04 14.38
C GLN A 177 8.75 -16.92 13.92
N GLU A 178 9.65 -17.33 14.82
CA GLU A 178 10.80 -18.16 14.47
C GLU A 178 10.36 -19.55 13.97
N GLY A 179 10.97 -19.99 12.87
CA GLY A 179 10.84 -21.36 12.40
C GLY A 179 10.76 -21.53 10.89
N ALA A 180 10.55 -22.78 10.47
CA ALA A 180 10.34 -23.19 9.09
C ALA A 180 8.93 -23.76 8.92
N GLY A 181 8.22 -23.33 7.88
CA GLY A 181 6.80 -23.65 7.73
C GLY A 181 6.16 -23.01 6.51
N TYR A 182 4.84 -23.20 6.38
CA TYR A 182 4.05 -22.62 5.29
C TYR A 182 3.48 -21.27 5.71
N PHE A 183 3.77 -20.23 4.93
CA PHE A 183 3.08 -18.96 5.05
C PHE A 183 1.64 -19.05 4.53
N GLN A 184 0.79 -18.12 4.99
CA GLN A 184 -0.55 -17.97 4.44
C GLN A 184 -0.58 -16.98 3.28
N LEU A 185 -1.68 -17.02 2.53
CA LEU A 185 -1.92 -16.17 1.37
C LEU A 185 -3.10 -15.25 1.59
N THR A 186 -3.02 -14.04 1.05
CA THR A 186 -4.17 -13.14 0.87
C THR A 186 -5.06 -13.61 -0.28
N ALA A 187 -5.86 -14.64 -0.03
CA ALA A 187 -6.71 -15.28 -1.03
C ALA A 187 -8.10 -15.63 -0.48
N ARG A 188 -9.07 -15.77 -1.39
CA ARG A 188 -10.43 -16.24 -1.10
C ARG A 188 -10.88 -17.14 -2.24
N ASN A 189 -11.29 -18.38 -1.92
CA ASN A 189 -11.76 -19.37 -2.91
C ASN A 189 -10.75 -19.58 -4.07
N GLY A 190 -9.45 -19.63 -3.75
CA GLY A 190 -8.38 -19.83 -4.74
C GLY A 190 -8.04 -18.61 -5.59
N LEU A 191 -8.69 -17.47 -5.37
CA LEU A 191 -8.42 -16.21 -6.07
C LEU A 191 -7.76 -15.19 -5.13
N ARG A 192 -6.94 -14.30 -5.70
CA ARG A 192 -6.31 -13.19 -4.97
C ARG A 192 -7.35 -12.32 -4.27
N CYS A 193 -7.12 -12.04 -3.00
CA CYS A 193 -7.83 -11.01 -2.23
C CYS A 193 -6.98 -9.74 -2.14
N SER A 194 -6.94 -8.94 -3.21
CA SER A 194 -6.23 -7.65 -3.20
C SER A 194 -6.96 -6.63 -2.31
N SER A 195 -6.30 -5.51 -2.00
CA SER A 195 -6.94 -4.45 -1.21
C SER A 195 -8.15 -3.83 -1.91
N ALA A 196 -8.17 -3.80 -3.25
CA ALA A 196 -9.37 -3.40 -4.00
C ALA A 196 -10.53 -4.40 -3.83
N LYS A 197 -10.23 -5.71 -3.85
CA LYS A 197 -11.25 -6.73 -3.60
C LYS A 197 -11.75 -6.69 -2.15
N ALA A 198 -10.85 -6.60 -1.19
CA ALA A 198 -11.16 -6.56 0.23
C ALA A 198 -11.94 -5.30 0.63
N TYR A 199 -11.46 -4.12 0.25
CA TYR A 199 -11.96 -2.84 0.77
C TYR A 199 -12.84 -2.06 -0.20
N LEU A 200 -12.54 -2.04 -1.50
CA LEU A 200 -13.31 -1.21 -2.44
C LEU A 200 -14.58 -1.91 -2.93
N THR A 201 -14.54 -3.23 -3.17
CA THR A 201 -15.72 -3.99 -3.62
C THR A 201 -16.95 -3.81 -2.73
N PRO A 202 -16.86 -3.89 -1.38
CA PRO A 202 -18.02 -3.63 -0.51
C PRO A 202 -18.40 -2.14 -0.41
N ALA A 203 -17.52 -1.21 -0.79
CA ALA A 203 -17.75 0.24 -0.67
C ALA A 203 -18.17 0.92 -1.99
N LYS A 204 -18.02 0.27 -3.14
CA LYS A 204 -18.18 0.88 -4.48
C LYS A 204 -19.58 1.47 -4.76
N GLY A 205 -20.60 1.03 -4.03
CA GLY A 205 -21.98 1.51 -4.19
C GLY A 205 -22.34 2.71 -3.32
N ARG A 206 -21.42 3.17 -2.45
CA ARG A 206 -21.67 4.29 -1.55
C ARG A 206 -21.70 5.61 -2.33
N SER A 207 -22.77 6.38 -2.19
CA SER A 207 -22.95 7.67 -2.88
C SER A 207 -21.92 8.74 -2.49
N ASN A 208 -21.31 8.62 -1.31
CA ASN A 208 -20.29 9.52 -0.79
C ASN A 208 -18.85 9.11 -1.13
N LEU A 209 -18.62 8.00 -1.85
CA LEU A 209 -17.30 7.56 -2.29
C LEU A 209 -17.19 7.62 -3.82
N GLN A 210 -16.32 8.51 -4.31
CA GLN A 210 -15.98 8.58 -5.72
C GLN A 210 -14.62 7.94 -5.98
N ILE A 211 -14.60 6.86 -6.77
CA ILE A 211 -13.37 6.20 -7.22
C ILE A 211 -13.07 6.65 -8.65
N SER A 212 -11.95 7.35 -8.86
CA SER A 212 -11.54 7.89 -10.15
C SER A 212 -10.25 7.22 -10.62
N THR A 213 -10.37 6.24 -11.52
CA THR A 213 -9.24 5.61 -12.22
C THR A 213 -8.70 6.49 -13.35
N LYS A 214 -7.52 6.15 -13.89
CA LYS A 214 -6.82 6.91 -14.93
C LYS A 214 -6.68 8.40 -14.57
N SER A 215 -6.40 8.64 -13.29
CA SER A 215 -6.33 9.94 -12.64
C SER A 215 -4.96 10.07 -11.97
N HIS A 216 -3.96 10.53 -12.71
CA HIS A 216 -2.58 10.62 -12.23
C HIS A 216 -2.37 11.93 -11.48
N VAL A 217 -2.14 11.85 -10.17
CA VAL A 217 -1.88 13.02 -9.32
C VAL A 217 -0.58 13.70 -9.76
N GLU A 218 -0.64 15.01 -9.98
CA GLU A 218 0.51 15.80 -10.40
C GLU A 218 1.12 16.55 -9.22
N ARG A 219 0.31 17.24 -8.42
CA ARG A 219 0.77 18.08 -7.32
C ARG A 219 -0.36 18.44 -6.34
N LEU A 220 0.02 18.89 -5.16
CA LEU A 220 -0.86 19.51 -4.18
C LEU A 220 -1.22 20.94 -4.61
N LEU A 221 -2.39 21.40 -4.16
CA LEU A 221 -2.86 22.78 -4.29
C LEU A 221 -2.77 23.46 -2.92
N PHE A 222 -2.34 24.71 -2.89
CA PHE A 222 -2.15 25.48 -1.66
C PHE A 222 -3.01 26.75 -1.66
N ASP A 223 -3.39 27.19 -0.46
CA ASP A 223 -4.06 28.46 -0.25
C ASP A 223 -3.11 29.64 -0.59
N GLU A 224 -3.65 30.70 -1.19
CA GLU A 224 -2.86 31.89 -1.54
C GLU A 224 -2.52 32.75 -0.31
N ALA A 225 -3.40 32.77 0.70
CA ALA A 225 -3.21 33.51 1.94
C ALA A 225 -2.40 32.73 2.98
N ASP A 226 -2.38 31.39 2.90
CA ASP A 226 -1.56 30.52 3.74
C ASP A 226 -0.85 29.44 2.91
N ALA A 227 0.41 29.71 2.58
CA ALA A 227 1.24 28.83 1.76
C ALA A 227 1.48 27.43 2.36
N ARG A 228 1.19 27.21 3.66
CA ARG A 228 1.30 25.91 4.32
C ARG A 228 0.01 25.10 4.27
N LYS A 229 -1.11 25.71 3.91
CA LYS A 229 -2.42 25.07 3.90
C LYS A 229 -2.68 24.40 2.55
N VAL A 230 -2.77 23.08 2.55
CA VAL A 230 -3.23 22.30 1.39
C VAL A 230 -4.74 22.46 1.23
N ILE A 231 -5.19 22.80 0.03
CA ILE A 231 -6.61 23.02 -0.31
C ILE A 231 -7.14 22.02 -1.33
N GLY A 232 -6.30 21.10 -1.83
CA GLY A 232 -6.71 20.14 -2.84
C GLY A 232 -5.55 19.48 -3.59
N ILE A 233 -5.88 18.84 -4.71
CA ILE A 233 -4.96 18.15 -5.61
C ILE A 233 -5.26 18.52 -7.07
N ALA A 234 -4.21 18.74 -7.86
CA ALA A 234 -4.25 18.71 -9.32
C ALA A 234 -3.84 17.33 -9.84
N TYR A 235 -4.57 16.81 -10.82
CA TYR A 235 -4.31 15.50 -11.42
C TYR A 235 -4.67 15.49 -12.92
N GLN A 236 -3.96 14.68 -13.70
CA GLN A 236 -4.28 14.42 -15.10
C GLN A 236 -5.40 13.41 -15.24
N LYS A 237 -6.41 13.74 -16.06
CA LYS A 237 -7.45 12.82 -16.48
C LYS A 237 -7.86 13.12 -17.92
N ASN A 238 -7.83 12.10 -18.78
CA ASN A 238 -8.17 12.21 -20.20
C ASN A 238 -7.38 13.34 -20.92
N GLY A 239 -6.09 13.48 -20.62
CA GLY A 239 -5.21 14.49 -21.21
C GLY A 239 -5.45 15.93 -20.75
N LYS A 240 -6.19 16.13 -19.66
CA LYS A 240 -6.45 17.45 -19.06
C LYS A 240 -6.11 17.44 -17.59
N THR A 241 -5.52 18.53 -17.11
CA THR A 241 -5.39 18.80 -15.68
C THR A 241 -6.77 19.12 -15.09
N VAL A 242 -7.11 18.43 -14.01
CA VAL A 242 -8.34 18.60 -13.24
C VAL A 242 -7.97 18.91 -11.80
N GLU A 243 -8.71 19.81 -11.16
CA GLU A 243 -8.54 20.15 -9.75
C GLU A 243 -9.68 19.60 -8.89
N ALA A 244 -9.32 18.91 -7.81
CA ALA A 244 -10.23 18.55 -6.73
C ALA A 244 -9.87 19.39 -5.49
N LYS A 245 -10.86 20.06 -4.91
CA LYS A 245 -10.68 20.94 -3.75
C LYS A 245 -11.26 20.32 -2.49
N LEU A 246 -10.78 20.75 -1.33
CA LEU A 246 -11.27 20.33 -0.03
C LEU A 246 -12.43 21.21 0.45
N ASN A 247 -13.34 20.62 1.22
CA ASN A 247 -14.22 21.34 2.11
C ASN A 247 -13.43 21.93 3.30
N PRO A 248 -13.96 22.95 4.01
CA PRO A 248 -13.34 23.44 5.23
C PRO A 248 -13.10 22.29 6.24
N GLY A 249 -11.86 22.17 6.71
CA GLY A 249 -11.45 21.09 7.63
C GLY A 249 -11.20 19.73 6.96
N GLY A 250 -11.26 19.65 5.62
CA GLY A 250 -10.92 18.44 4.88
C GLY A 250 -9.41 18.19 4.79
N GLU A 251 -9.04 17.00 4.32
CA GLU A 251 -7.65 16.54 4.27
C GLU A 251 -7.28 15.89 2.92
N VAL A 252 -6.04 16.12 2.49
CA VAL A 252 -5.39 15.32 1.46
C VAL A 252 -4.57 14.22 2.11
N ILE A 253 -4.75 12.98 1.67
CA ILE A 253 -4.02 11.81 2.16
C ILE A 253 -3.21 11.23 1.02
N LEU A 254 -1.88 11.22 1.15
CA LEU A 254 -0.99 10.59 0.17
C LEU A 254 -0.91 9.08 0.45
N SER A 255 -1.23 8.29 -0.56
CA SER A 255 -1.20 6.82 -0.54
C SER A 255 -0.62 6.27 -1.85
N ALA A 256 0.30 7.03 -2.45
CA ALA A 256 0.93 6.73 -3.74
C ALA A 256 2.17 5.81 -3.59
N GLY A 257 2.31 5.15 -2.42
CA GLY A 257 3.43 4.28 -2.10
C GLY A 257 4.71 5.02 -1.74
N ALA A 258 5.75 4.27 -1.37
CA ALA A 258 7.05 4.79 -0.95
C ALA A 258 7.81 5.53 -2.07
N ILE A 259 7.43 5.32 -3.34
CA ILE A 259 8.02 5.99 -4.50
C ILE A 259 7.20 7.22 -4.91
N GLY A 260 5.89 7.06 -5.11
CA GLY A 260 5.04 8.14 -5.60
C GLY A 260 4.75 9.23 -4.57
N SER A 261 4.62 8.90 -3.28
CA SER A 261 4.30 9.89 -2.25
C SER A 261 5.39 10.95 -2.05
N PRO A 262 6.69 10.59 -1.88
CA PRO A 262 7.73 11.61 -1.77
C PRO A 262 7.89 12.41 -3.08
N GLN A 263 7.69 11.79 -4.24
CA GLN A 263 7.72 12.49 -5.52
C GLN A 263 6.61 13.55 -5.60
N ILE A 264 5.37 13.22 -5.21
CA ILE A 264 4.25 14.20 -5.15
C ILE A 264 4.56 15.34 -4.18
N LEU A 265 5.15 15.05 -3.01
CA LEU A 265 5.57 16.10 -2.06
C LEU A 265 6.62 17.02 -2.68
N GLN A 266 7.67 16.45 -3.29
CA GLN A 266 8.77 17.20 -3.90
C GLN A 266 8.28 18.11 -5.04
N VAL A 267 7.50 17.59 -5.99
CA VAL A 267 6.94 18.41 -7.09
C VAL A 267 5.92 19.45 -6.60
N SER A 268 5.43 19.30 -5.37
CA SER A 268 4.58 20.28 -4.70
C SER A 268 5.38 21.33 -3.89
N GLY A 269 6.71 21.25 -3.89
CA GLY A 269 7.59 22.16 -3.15
C GLY A 269 7.85 21.76 -1.70
N ILE A 270 7.59 20.51 -1.32
CA ILE A 270 7.86 19.97 0.03
C ILE A 270 8.97 18.92 -0.07
N GLY A 271 10.16 19.23 0.45
CA GLY A 271 11.31 18.31 0.39
C GLY A 271 12.66 18.97 0.62
N PRO A 272 13.78 18.33 0.22
CA PRO A 272 15.13 18.88 0.40
C PRO A 272 15.32 20.18 -0.41
N GLY A 273 15.65 21.30 0.23
CA GLY A 273 15.63 22.63 -0.39
C GLY A 273 16.54 22.74 -1.61
N GLU A 274 17.79 22.31 -1.48
CA GLU A 274 18.79 22.36 -2.57
C GLU A 274 18.36 21.54 -3.80
N LEU A 275 17.83 20.33 -3.58
CA LEU A 275 17.33 19.48 -4.66
C LEU A 275 16.18 20.16 -5.43
N LEU A 276 15.21 20.71 -4.70
CA LEU A 276 14.05 21.36 -5.30
C LEU A 276 14.45 22.61 -6.09
N GLN A 277 15.33 23.44 -5.53
CA GLN A 277 15.85 24.63 -6.20
C GLN A 277 16.64 24.28 -7.46
N GLY A 278 17.47 23.23 -7.41
CA GLY A 278 18.21 22.73 -8.57
C GLY A 278 17.33 22.24 -9.72
N LEU A 279 16.09 21.84 -9.42
CA LEU A 279 15.08 21.44 -10.39
C LEU A 279 14.12 22.59 -10.80
N GLY A 280 14.35 23.81 -10.31
CA GLY A 280 13.49 24.97 -10.58
C GLY A 280 12.12 24.90 -9.87
N ILE A 281 11.99 24.08 -8.83
CA ILE A 281 10.76 23.92 -8.06
C ILE A 281 10.80 24.88 -6.86
N PRO A 282 9.82 25.78 -6.70
CA PRO A 282 9.77 26.66 -5.53
C PRO A 282 9.66 25.87 -4.24
N VAL A 283 10.56 26.12 -3.29
CA VAL A 283 10.52 25.51 -1.96
C VAL A 283 9.41 26.16 -1.15
N ARG A 284 8.37 25.39 -0.83
CA ARG A 284 7.28 25.80 0.06
C ARG A 284 7.57 25.43 1.50
N HIS A 285 8.07 24.22 1.72
CA HIS A 285 8.45 23.74 3.04
C HIS A 285 9.63 22.79 2.92
N GLU A 286 10.74 23.18 3.53
CA GLU A 286 11.93 22.35 3.53
C GLU A 286 11.77 21.19 4.52
N VAL A 287 11.86 19.98 4.00
CA VAL A 287 11.83 18.73 4.76
C VAL A 287 12.89 17.80 4.17
N PRO A 288 14.14 17.83 4.68
CA PRO A 288 15.26 17.10 4.09
C PRO A 288 15.04 15.58 4.00
N GLY A 289 14.20 15.01 4.87
CA GLY A 289 13.90 13.58 4.87
C GLY A 289 12.99 13.10 3.72
N VAL A 290 12.34 13.99 2.97
CA VAL A 290 11.42 13.56 1.90
C VAL A 290 12.19 12.95 0.75
N GLY A 291 11.94 11.66 0.49
CA GLY A 291 12.63 10.87 -0.52
C GLY A 291 13.93 10.22 -0.02
N GLN A 292 14.26 10.38 1.28
CA GLN A 292 15.41 9.75 1.93
C GLN A 292 14.96 8.55 2.76
N ASN A 293 15.92 7.84 3.36
CA ASN A 293 15.70 6.65 4.21
C ASN A 293 14.87 5.56 3.52
N LEU A 294 15.09 5.38 2.21
CA LEU A 294 14.47 4.30 1.44
C LEU A 294 15.10 2.96 1.83
N GLN A 295 14.25 1.98 2.14
CA GLN A 295 14.62 0.62 2.53
C GLN A 295 13.80 -0.35 1.66
N ASP A 296 14.44 -1.35 1.08
CA ASP A 296 13.84 -2.38 0.21
C ASP A 296 14.60 -3.71 0.35
#